data_AF-A0A8U0A5D8-F1
#
_entry.id   AF-A0A8U0A5D8-F1
#
_cell.length_a   1.000
_cell.length_b   1.000
_cell.length_c   1.000
_cell.angle_alpha   90.00
_cell.angle_beta   90.00
_cell.angle_gamma   90.00
#
_symmetry.space_group_name_H-M   'P 1'
#
loop_
_entity.id
_entity.type
_entity.pdbx_description
1 polymer ?
#
loop_
_entity_poly.entity_id
_entity_poly.type
_entity_poly.pdbx_seq_one_letter_code
_entity_poly.pdbx_strand_id
1 'polypeptide(L)'
;MVTGRTQKQVTEVLNTLQDAYDSFSIHQSSVSVDRETYERVAQRSEHGTVEVDVKVRHEDGVLVCETDGAERTPHGLIDVDDAAIETAARHLVRERTGVSCHVVDLVSANIVAVHDATTPDRDPVYRLSVSFEAVYETGEPAECASWHASNTQAAATHPLLE
;
A
#
# COMPACT_ATOMS: atom_id res chain seq x y z
N MET A 1 3.83 -22.24 9.74
CA MET A 1 2.53 -21.60 10.03
C MET A 1 2.66 -20.13 9.67
N VAL A 2 2.25 -19.76 8.46
CA VAL A 2 2.39 -18.39 7.92
C VAL A 2 1.22 -17.49 8.32
N THR A 3 0.01 -18.04 8.43
CA THR A 3 -1.24 -17.35 8.84
C THR A 3 -1.13 -16.59 10.15
N GLY A 4 -0.73 -17.31 11.22
CA GLY A 4 -0.65 -16.71 12.54
C GLY A 4 0.34 -15.56 12.60
N ARG A 5 1.35 -15.55 11.71
CA ARG A 5 2.29 -14.43 11.59
C ARG A 5 1.71 -13.29 10.78
N THR A 6 1.18 -13.55 9.58
CA THR A 6 0.63 -12.48 8.73
C THR A 6 -0.57 -11.80 9.35
N GLN A 7 -1.47 -12.55 9.98
CA GLN A 7 -2.63 -11.99 10.69
C GLN A 7 -2.21 -11.12 11.88
N LYS A 8 -1.26 -11.61 12.69
CA LYS A 8 -0.76 -10.87 13.85
C LYS A 8 -0.12 -9.57 13.42
N GLN A 9 0.71 -9.60 12.38
CA GLN A 9 1.37 -8.42 11.84
C GLN A 9 0.37 -7.39 11.31
N VAL A 10 -0.62 -7.81 10.51
CA VAL A 10 -1.69 -6.91 10.05
C VAL A 10 -2.41 -6.26 11.22
N THR A 11 -2.66 -7.03 12.29
CA THR A 11 -3.30 -6.52 13.51
C THR A 11 -2.40 -5.50 14.23
N GLU A 12 -1.10 -5.78 14.34
CA GLU A 12 -0.12 -4.86 14.95
C GLU A 12 -0.05 -3.54 14.18
N VAL A 13 0.05 -3.60 12.85
CA VAL A 13 0.06 -2.40 11.99
C VAL A 13 -1.23 -1.59 12.14
N LEU A 14 -2.39 -2.25 12.09
CA LEU A 14 -3.68 -1.56 12.22
C LEU A 14 -3.86 -0.91 13.59
N ASN A 15 -3.34 -1.50 14.66
CA ASN A 15 -3.37 -0.88 15.97
C ASN A 15 -2.50 0.38 16.00
N THR A 16 -1.29 0.33 15.41
CA THR A 16 -0.43 1.51 15.27
C THR A 16 -1.11 2.62 14.46
N LEU A 17 -1.79 2.28 13.38
CA LEU A 17 -2.51 3.27 12.56
C LEU A 17 -3.72 3.85 13.29
N GLN A 18 -4.46 3.05 14.07
CA GLN A 18 -5.58 3.53 14.89
C GLN A 18 -5.12 4.39 16.07
N ASP A 19 -3.89 4.22 16.55
CA ASP A 19 -3.32 5.10 17.58
C ASP A 19 -2.88 6.45 16.98
N ALA A 20 -2.37 6.44 15.74
CA ALA A 20 -1.88 7.63 15.05
C ALA A 20 -2.97 8.46 14.35
N TYR A 21 -4.07 7.84 13.90
CA TYR A 21 -5.13 8.48 13.13
C TYR A 21 -6.50 8.30 13.79
N ASP A 22 -7.23 9.41 13.98
CA ASP A 22 -8.55 9.43 14.61
C ASP A 22 -9.59 8.54 13.91
N SER A 23 -9.57 8.48 12.57
CA SER A 23 -10.51 7.68 11.77
C SER A 23 -10.03 7.46 10.34
N PHE A 24 -10.18 6.24 9.84
CA PHE A 24 -9.94 5.89 8.44
C PHE A 24 -10.83 4.72 8.03
N SER A 25 -11.03 4.52 6.73
CA SER A 25 -11.87 3.43 6.23
C SER A 25 -11.10 2.11 6.23
N ILE A 26 -11.65 1.08 6.87
CA ILE A 26 -11.09 -0.28 6.81
C ILE A 26 -11.95 -1.12 5.87
N HIS A 27 -11.35 -1.59 4.78
CA HIS A 27 -11.99 -2.51 3.85
C HIS A 27 -11.37 -3.89 3.99
N GLN A 28 -12.21 -4.90 4.16
CA GLN A 28 -11.77 -6.29 4.24
C GLN A 28 -12.37 -7.06 3.07
N SER A 29 -11.53 -7.82 2.39
CA SER A 29 -11.94 -8.67 1.27
C SER A 29 -11.18 -9.99 1.29
N SER A 30 -11.76 -10.99 0.63
CA SER A 30 -11.17 -12.32 0.50
C SER A 30 -11.19 -12.75 -0.95
N VAL A 31 -10.11 -13.37 -1.42
CA VAL A 31 -9.98 -13.86 -2.78
C VAL A 31 -9.35 -15.25 -2.77
N SER A 32 -9.87 -16.13 -3.61
CA SER A 32 -9.30 -17.45 -3.84
C SER A 32 -8.50 -17.43 -5.14
N VAL A 33 -7.24 -17.84 -5.06
CA VAL A 33 -6.31 -17.86 -6.19
C VAL A 33 -5.79 -19.28 -6.43
N ASP A 34 -5.18 -19.51 -7.59
CA ASP A 34 -4.50 -20.78 -7.86
C ASP A 34 -3.28 -20.99 -6.91
N ARG A 35 -2.80 -22.23 -6.84
CA ARG A 35 -1.70 -22.64 -5.97
C ARG A 35 -0.43 -21.81 -6.20
N GLU A 36 -0.08 -21.54 -7.45
CA GLU A 36 1.16 -20.85 -7.79
C GLU A 36 1.11 -19.39 -7.33
N THR A 37 -0.01 -18.72 -7.57
CA THR A 37 -0.26 -17.36 -7.11
C THR A 37 -0.29 -17.29 -5.59
N TYR A 38 -0.94 -18.24 -4.93
CA TYR A 38 -0.94 -18.32 -3.46
C TYR A 38 0.50 -18.44 -2.91
N GLU A 39 1.32 -19.33 -3.49
CA GLU A 39 2.70 -19.56 -3.03
C GLU A 39 3.59 -18.32 -3.24
N ARG A 40 3.43 -17.63 -4.37
CA ARG A 40 4.12 -16.36 -4.66
C ARG A 40 3.76 -15.28 -3.64
N VAL A 41 2.47 -15.14 -3.35
CA VAL A 41 1.97 -14.19 -2.34
C VAL A 41 2.46 -14.56 -0.94
N ALA A 42 2.42 -15.85 -0.58
CA ALA A 42 2.91 -16.34 0.70
C ALA A 42 4.39 -16.02 0.89
N GLN A 43 5.22 -16.29 -0.12
CA GLN A 43 6.66 -16.05 -0.09
C GLN A 43 7.00 -14.55 0.05
N ARG A 44 6.32 -13.67 -0.70
CA ARG A 44 6.46 -12.21 -0.55
C ARG A 44 6.04 -11.71 0.83
N SER A 45 5.06 -12.36 1.44
CA SER A 45 4.55 -11.99 2.75
C SER A 45 5.40 -12.51 3.91
N GLU A 46 6.43 -13.35 3.65
CA GLU A 46 7.29 -13.89 4.72
C GLU A 46 8.14 -12.83 5.41
N HIS A 47 8.44 -11.73 4.72
CA HIS A 47 9.30 -10.65 5.20
C HIS A 47 8.55 -9.59 6.01
N GLY A 48 7.22 -9.66 6.08
CA GLY A 48 6.44 -8.71 6.84
C GLY A 48 6.43 -7.30 6.24
N THR A 49 6.11 -7.22 4.95
CA THR A 49 5.94 -5.95 4.24
C THR A 49 4.47 -5.49 4.25
N VAL A 50 4.26 -4.17 4.27
CA VAL A 50 2.96 -3.55 4.01
C VAL A 50 3.03 -2.81 2.68
N GLU A 51 1.97 -2.90 1.90
CA GLU A 51 1.85 -2.12 0.68
C GLU A 51 1.33 -0.73 1.01
N VAL A 52 1.97 0.30 0.47
CA VAL A 52 1.60 1.69 0.70
C VAL A 52 1.35 2.36 -0.63
N ASP A 53 0.27 3.13 -0.67
CA ASP A 53 -0.06 4.08 -1.72
C ASP A 53 -0.09 5.49 -1.11
N VAL A 54 0.47 6.47 -1.80
CA VAL A 54 0.51 7.86 -1.31
C VAL A 54 -0.05 8.81 -2.35
N LYS A 55 -1.19 9.41 -2.02
CA LYS A 55 -1.81 10.44 -2.85
C LYS A 55 -1.23 11.81 -2.49
N VAL A 56 -0.22 12.25 -3.22
CA VAL A 56 0.38 13.58 -3.04
C VAL A 56 -0.43 14.62 -3.81
N ARG A 57 -0.91 15.66 -3.12
CA ARG A 57 -1.64 16.78 -3.72
C ARG A 57 -0.77 18.03 -3.84
N HIS A 58 -0.95 18.72 -4.96
CA HIS A 58 -0.41 20.04 -5.27
C HIS A 58 -1.51 20.91 -5.91
N GLU A 59 -1.27 22.21 -6.04
CA GLU A 59 -2.19 23.12 -6.75
C GLU A 59 -2.45 22.69 -8.21
N ASP A 60 -1.46 22.06 -8.85
CA ASP A 60 -1.55 21.53 -10.21
C ASP A 60 -2.27 20.17 -10.31
N GLY A 61 -2.59 19.51 -9.19
CA GLY A 61 -3.31 18.25 -9.17
C GLY A 61 -2.70 17.18 -8.25
N VAL A 62 -2.72 15.93 -8.69
CA VAL A 62 -2.21 14.76 -7.94
C VAL A 62 -0.97 14.22 -8.61
N LEU A 63 0.04 13.86 -7.81
CA LEU A 63 1.25 13.24 -8.32
C LEU A 63 0.97 11.82 -8.78
N VAL A 64 1.32 11.53 -10.02
CA VAL A 64 1.23 10.21 -10.64
C VAL A 64 2.62 9.86 -11.15
N CYS A 65 3.01 8.59 -11.05
CA CYS A 65 4.24 8.08 -11.63
C CYS A 65 3.99 6.80 -12.43
N GLU A 66 4.75 6.61 -13.49
CA GLU A 66 4.74 5.36 -14.26
C GLU A 66 5.46 4.27 -13.47
N THR A 67 4.76 3.18 -13.17
CA THR A 67 5.31 1.99 -12.51
C THR A 67 4.73 0.77 -13.21
N ASP A 68 5.60 -0.15 -13.65
CA ASP A 68 5.23 -1.35 -14.41
C ASP A 68 4.37 -1.06 -15.66
N GLY A 69 4.65 0.07 -16.33
CA GLY A 69 3.95 0.49 -17.55
C GLY A 69 2.55 1.07 -17.32
N ALA A 70 2.18 1.36 -16.07
CA ALA A 70 0.94 2.01 -15.71
C ALA A 70 1.19 3.29 -14.91
N GLU A 71 0.49 4.37 -15.27
CA GLU A 71 0.46 5.62 -14.52
C GLU A 71 -0.42 5.44 -13.28
N ARG A 72 0.20 5.44 -12.08
CA ARG A 72 -0.50 5.31 -10.79
C ARG A 72 0.07 6.28 -9.77
N THR A 73 -0.64 6.48 -8.66
CA THR A 73 -0.07 7.16 -7.50
C THR A 73 1.19 6.43 -7.02
N PRO A 74 2.14 7.16 -6.39
CA PRO A 74 3.34 6.55 -5.83
C PRO A 74 2.98 5.42 -4.85
N HIS A 75 3.42 4.21 -5.17
CA HIS A 75 3.14 3.02 -4.37
C HIS A 75 4.33 2.07 -4.27
N GLY A 76 4.27 1.16 -3.30
CA GLY A 76 5.24 0.08 -3.16
C GLY A 76 5.18 -0.60 -1.80
N LEU A 77 6.08 -1.56 -1.62
CA LEU A 77 6.20 -2.33 -0.38
C LEU A 77 7.17 -1.62 0.56
N ILE A 78 6.79 -1.50 1.82
CA ILE A 78 7.66 -1.05 2.91
C ILE A 78 7.77 -2.15 3.95
N ASP A 79 8.95 -2.26 4.56
CA ASP A 79 9.15 -3.11 5.73
C ASP A 79 8.57 -2.43 6.97
N VAL A 80 7.86 -3.19 7.80
CA VAL A 80 7.29 -2.71 9.08
C VAL A 80 8.28 -2.94 10.22
N ASP A 81 9.54 -2.57 10.03
CA ASP A 81 10.53 -2.50 11.12
C ASP A 81 10.30 -1.23 11.97
N ASP A 82 11.16 -0.96 12.96
CA ASP A 82 11.05 0.14 13.96
C ASP A 82 10.81 1.58 13.40
N ALA A 83 10.85 1.79 12.08
CA ALA A 83 10.54 3.08 11.46
C ALA A 83 9.02 3.28 11.32
N ALA A 84 8.54 4.49 11.65
CA ALA A 84 7.14 4.85 11.44
C ALA A 84 6.74 4.73 9.97
N ILE A 85 5.61 4.08 9.68
CA ILE A 85 5.07 3.84 8.34
C ILE A 85 5.00 5.13 7.49
N GLU A 86 4.66 6.26 8.11
CA GLU A 86 4.65 7.56 7.44
C GLU A 86 6.02 7.97 6.91
N THR A 87 7.08 7.69 7.66
CA THR A 87 8.45 8.02 7.25
C THR A 87 8.85 7.18 6.05
N ALA A 88 8.55 5.89 6.08
CA ALA A 88 8.77 4.99 4.95
C ALA A 88 7.94 5.42 3.72
N ALA A 89 6.68 5.84 3.91
CA ALA A 89 5.82 6.35 2.84
C ALA A 89 6.41 7.62 2.17
N ARG A 90 6.92 8.57 2.96
CA ARG A 90 7.57 9.78 2.43
C ARG A 90 8.86 9.46 1.68
N HIS A 91 9.67 8.53 2.20
CA HIS A 91 10.87 8.06 1.50
C HIS A 91 10.53 7.42 0.17
N LEU A 92 9.51 6.56 0.13
CA LEU A 92 9.04 5.91 -1.08
C LEU A 92 8.64 6.94 -2.14
N VAL A 93 7.85 7.97 -1.79
CA VAL A 93 7.47 9.03 -2.72
C VAL A 93 8.72 9.71 -3.28
N ARG A 94 9.66 10.09 -2.42
CA ARG A 94 10.87 10.78 -2.82
C ARG A 94 11.76 9.94 -3.73
N GLU A 95 11.93 8.66 -3.43
CA GLU A 95 12.73 7.74 -4.23
C GLU A 95 12.10 7.47 -5.60
N ARG A 96 10.77 7.35 -5.66
CA ARG A 96 10.04 7.07 -6.90
C ARG A 96 9.89 8.28 -7.81
N THR A 97 9.72 9.46 -7.22
CA THR A 97 9.25 10.64 -7.96
C THR A 97 10.17 11.85 -7.86
N GLY A 98 11.17 11.85 -6.97
CA GLY A 98 12.00 13.02 -6.69
C GLY A 98 11.33 14.09 -5.80
N VAL A 99 10.04 13.95 -5.51
CA VAL A 99 9.25 14.90 -4.73
C VAL A 99 9.26 14.56 -3.25
N SER A 100 9.39 15.57 -2.40
CA SER A 100 9.19 15.45 -0.95
C SER A 100 7.77 15.91 -0.60
N CYS A 101 7.14 15.18 0.31
CA CYS A 101 5.76 15.43 0.72
C CYS A 101 5.57 15.23 2.23
N HIS A 102 4.53 15.88 2.76
CA HIS A 102 4.07 15.70 4.12
C HIS A 102 2.81 14.85 4.14
N VAL A 103 2.84 13.71 4.83
CA VAL A 103 1.64 12.91 5.09
C VAL A 103 0.74 13.69 6.05
N VAL A 104 -0.51 13.94 5.64
CA VAL A 104 -1.49 14.72 6.40
C VAL A 104 -2.63 13.87 6.94
N ASP A 105 -2.94 12.74 6.30
CA ASP A 105 -4.08 11.90 6.67
C ASP A 105 -3.90 10.45 6.17
N LEU A 106 -4.66 9.52 6.74
CA LEU A 106 -4.77 8.13 6.29
C LEU A 106 -6.18 7.91 5.74
N VAL A 107 -6.27 7.67 4.43
CA VAL A 107 -7.56 7.53 3.74
C VAL A 107 -8.20 6.18 4.02
N SER A 108 -7.43 5.11 3.85
CA SER A 108 -7.97 3.76 4.00
C SER A 108 -6.90 2.71 4.28
N ALA A 109 -7.32 1.62 4.92
CA ALA A 109 -6.58 0.39 5.06
C ALA A 109 -7.38 -0.76 4.43
N ASN A 110 -6.77 -1.47 3.49
CA ASN A 110 -7.39 -2.59 2.78
C ASN A 110 -6.70 -3.89 3.19
N ILE A 111 -7.48 -4.81 3.75
CA ILE A 111 -7.01 -6.14 4.14
C ILE A 111 -7.54 -7.13 3.11
N VAL A 112 -6.65 -7.92 2.52
CA VAL A 112 -7.00 -9.01 1.61
C VAL A 112 -6.54 -10.33 2.21
N ALA A 113 -7.50 -11.24 2.44
CA ALA A 113 -7.23 -12.63 2.73
C ALA A 113 -7.12 -13.41 1.42
N VAL A 114 -5.93 -13.94 1.13
CA VAL A 114 -5.66 -14.74 -0.08
C VAL A 114 -5.73 -16.22 0.28
N HIS A 115 -6.70 -16.91 -0.30
CA HIS A 115 -6.96 -18.33 -0.10
C HIS A 115 -6.43 -19.18 -1.25
N ASP A 116 -5.94 -20.38 -0.94
CA ASP A 116 -5.57 -21.37 -1.94
C ASP A 116 -6.85 -22.07 -2.44
N ALA A 117 -7.27 -21.80 -3.68
CA ALA A 117 -8.46 -22.40 -4.27
C ALA A 117 -8.34 -23.93 -4.41
N THR A 118 -7.13 -24.47 -4.42
CA THR A 118 -6.87 -25.91 -4.56
C THR A 118 -6.82 -26.63 -3.21
N THR A 119 -6.73 -25.91 -2.10
CA THR A 119 -6.66 -26.49 -0.74
C THR A 119 -7.43 -25.58 0.22
N PRO A 120 -8.77 -25.72 0.31
CA PRO A 120 -9.62 -24.79 1.05
C PRO A 120 -9.38 -24.79 2.56
N ASP A 121 -8.88 -25.90 3.13
CA ASP A 121 -8.48 -25.98 4.54
C ASP A 121 -7.11 -25.34 4.81
N ARG A 122 -6.42 -24.86 3.76
CA ARG A 122 -5.16 -24.13 3.93
C ARG A 122 -5.46 -22.73 4.46
N ASP A 123 -4.77 -22.43 5.53
CA ASP A 123 -4.58 -21.12 6.14
C ASP A 123 -4.42 -19.97 5.11
N PRO A 124 -5.23 -18.89 5.14
CA PRO A 124 -5.11 -17.77 4.21
C PRO A 124 -3.91 -16.86 4.48
N VAL A 125 -3.29 -16.33 3.44
CA VAL A 125 -2.27 -15.28 3.59
C VAL A 125 -2.96 -13.93 3.71
N TYR A 126 -2.70 -13.21 4.80
CA TYR A 126 -3.24 -11.86 4.99
C TYR A 126 -2.26 -10.83 4.45
N ARG A 127 -2.73 -9.96 3.56
CA ARG A 127 -2.00 -8.77 3.11
C ARG A 127 -2.73 -7.51 3.52
N LEU A 128 -1.95 -6.47 3.82
CA LEU A 128 -2.45 -5.14 4.12
C LEU A 128 -1.88 -4.15 3.10
N SER A 129 -2.76 -3.34 2.52
CA SER A 129 -2.37 -2.11 1.85
C SER A 129 -2.99 -0.90 2.55
N VAL A 130 -2.27 0.22 2.58
CA VAL A 130 -2.73 1.46 3.18
C VAL A 130 -2.57 2.61 2.19
N SER A 131 -3.52 3.53 2.20
CA SER A 131 -3.52 4.70 1.33
C SER A 131 -3.42 5.96 2.17
N PHE A 132 -2.29 6.66 2.04
CA PHE A 132 -2.06 7.95 2.70
C PHE A 132 -2.44 9.10 1.79
N GLU A 133 -2.85 10.19 2.44
CA GLU A 133 -2.95 11.49 1.83
C GLU A 133 -1.74 12.32 2.22
N ALA A 134 -1.12 12.94 1.23
CA ALA A 134 0.02 13.81 1.45
C ALA A 134 -0.12 15.11 0.66
N VAL A 135 0.57 16.15 1.13
CA VAL A 135 0.70 17.43 0.44
C VAL A 135 2.14 17.60 -0.03
N TYR A 136 2.29 18.14 -1.24
CA TYR A 136 3.59 18.52 -1.78
C TYR A 136 4.29 19.52 -0.86
N GLU A 137 5.59 19.31 -0.62
CA GLU A 137 6.43 20.27 0.11
C GLU A 137 7.48 20.89 -0.81
N THR A 138 8.25 20.05 -1.52
CA THR A 138 9.36 20.51 -2.36
C THR A 138 9.82 19.42 -3.34
N GLY A 139 10.65 19.79 -4.31
CA GLY A 139 11.27 18.89 -5.28
C GLY A 139 10.66 19.01 -6.66
N GLU A 140 11.41 18.55 -7.66
CA GLU A 140 10.96 18.50 -9.05
C GLU A 140 10.60 17.05 -9.38
N PRO A 141 9.41 16.80 -9.97
CA PRO A 141 9.04 15.47 -10.43
C PRO A 141 10.09 14.94 -11.40
N ALA A 142 10.53 13.69 -11.18
CA ALA A 142 11.37 12.96 -12.11
C ALA A 142 10.64 12.74 -13.45
N GLU A 143 11.36 12.33 -14.50
CA GLU A 143 10.78 12.11 -15.83
C GLU A 143 9.65 11.07 -15.85
N CYS A 144 9.65 10.14 -14.89
CA CYS A 144 8.61 9.13 -14.70
C CYS A 144 7.41 9.63 -13.87
N ALA A 145 7.39 10.90 -13.44
CA ALA A 145 6.37 11.47 -12.58
C ALA A 145 5.80 12.79 -13.12
N SER A 146 4.49 12.95 -13.02
CA SER A 146 3.74 14.07 -13.57
C SER A 146 2.57 14.45 -12.67
N TRP A 147 2.16 15.72 -12.71
CA TRP A 147 0.96 16.19 -12.04
C TRP A 147 -0.25 15.98 -12.95
N HIS A 148 -1.24 15.24 -12.47
CA HIS A 148 -2.50 15.02 -13.18
C HIS A 148 -3.61 15.81 -12.50
N ALA A 149 -4.34 16.61 -13.28
CA ALA A 149 -5.53 17.30 -12.81
C ALA A 149 -6.48 16.28 -12.16
N SER A 150 -6.89 16.55 -10.92
CA SER A 150 -7.65 15.64 -10.07
C SER A 150 -9.03 15.32 -10.65
N ASN A 151 -9.08 14.41 -11.61
CA ASN A 151 -10.31 13.78 -12.09
C ASN A 151 -10.19 12.26 -12.26
N THR A 152 -9.06 11.65 -11.91
CA THR A 152 -8.94 10.20 -11.94
C THR A 152 -9.38 9.65 -10.60
N GLN A 153 -10.58 9.07 -10.59
CA GLN A 153 -10.95 8.00 -9.68
C GLN A 153 -9.81 6.98 -9.75
N ALA A 154 -8.86 7.08 -8.82
CA ALA A 154 -7.84 6.06 -8.62
C ALA A 154 -8.62 4.81 -8.20
N ALA A 155 -9.05 4.04 -9.20
CA ALA A 155 -9.53 2.71 -8.97
C ALA A 155 -8.43 2.04 -8.17
N ALA A 156 -8.77 1.66 -6.93
CA ALA A 156 -8.00 0.71 -6.15
C ALA A 156 -7.98 -0.60 -6.93
N THR A 157 -7.23 -0.64 -8.03
CA THR A 157 -6.97 -1.85 -8.80
C THR A 157 -6.08 -2.66 -7.89
N HIS A 158 -6.68 -3.62 -7.18
CA HIS A 158 -6.05 -4.48 -6.17
C HIS A 158 -4.67 -4.98 -6.65
N PRO A 159 -3.56 -4.29 -6.28
CA PRO A 159 -2.21 -4.69 -6.69
C PRO A 159 -1.72 -5.87 -5.81
N LEU A 160 -2.56 -6.27 -4.85
CA LEU A 160 -2.33 -7.31 -3.85
C LEU A 160 -2.24 -8.72 -4.45
N LEU A 161 -2.47 -8.87 -5.77
CA LEU A 161 -2.41 -10.15 -6.49
C LEU A 161 -1.34 -10.21 -7.59
N GLU A 162 -0.63 -9.11 -7.87
CA GLU A 162 0.43 -9.03 -8.89
C GLU A 162 1.81 -9.48 -8.36
#